data_AF-A0A1A9M871-F1
#
_entry.id   AF-A0A1A9M871-F1
#
_cell.length_a   1.000
_cell.length_b   1.000
_cell.length_c   1.000
_cell.angle_alpha   90.00
_cell.angle_beta   90.00
_cell.angle_gamma   90.00
#
_symmetry.space_group_name_H-M   'P 1'
#
loop_
_entity.id
_entity.type
_entity.pdbx_description
1 polymer ?
#
loop_
_entity_poly.entity_id
_entity_poly.type
_entity_poly.pdbx_seq_one_letter_code
_entity_poly.pdbx_strand_id
1 'polypeptide(L)'
;MVCSFGFTAPTKLNIELVDAWLASPLANNDRCYLVFVGGADPNEYGAELEKKIRSSSAADRIRITGFVTQNDFRGYLQAADVAVQLRTMSRGETSAAVLDALNHGLATIVNANGSMADLPDDVVIKLPDDFDNAALRDALALLYQDEALRAKLSAAARTLMTEYHQPRRCADAYARTIEEFYLPVQGSQRQLMSSLGRYMADGGNVINEEALGQTLAWNLSAPQPAKQVFIDVVALGERGAEVDRDALRDCLLAPPVGWRIEPVIASGEGMYSYARQFTLELLGCPKNMLCDEPVDARVGDILIFADGMPSSESAKRHLLWQGVTELAWSDWLAAAGVLNEAPHESSP
;
A
#
# COMPACT_ATOMS: atom_id res chain seq x y z
N MET A 1 -21.05 -18.20 27.37
CA MET A 1 -20.42 -18.73 26.14
C MET A 1 -18.97 -18.26 26.06
N VAL A 2 -18.04 -19.20 25.88
CA VAL A 2 -16.63 -18.93 25.58
C VAL A 2 -16.44 -19.10 24.08
N CYS A 3 -15.81 -18.13 23.42
CA CYS A 3 -15.56 -18.19 21.99
C CYS A 3 -14.07 -18.11 21.65
N SER A 4 -13.66 -18.84 20.62
CA SER A 4 -12.39 -18.61 19.93
C SER A 4 -12.71 -18.25 18.49
N PHE A 5 -12.17 -17.13 18.01
CA PHE A 5 -12.52 -16.57 16.70
C PHE A 5 -11.40 -16.77 15.69
N GLY A 6 -11.77 -17.14 14.47
CA GLY A 6 -10.85 -17.38 13.37
C GLY A 6 -10.71 -18.87 13.03
N PHE A 7 -9.97 -19.13 11.95
CA PHE A 7 -9.70 -20.48 11.47
C PHE A 7 -8.93 -21.29 12.53
N THR A 8 -9.38 -22.51 12.82
CA THR A 8 -8.66 -23.42 13.72
C THR A 8 -7.43 -23.99 13.04
N ALA A 9 -6.29 -24.02 13.73
CA ALA A 9 -5.02 -24.47 13.18
C ALA A 9 -4.04 -24.81 14.32
N PRO A 10 -2.97 -25.58 14.05
CA PRO A 10 -1.94 -25.88 15.05
C PRO A 10 -1.37 -24.63 15.74
N THR A 11 -1.24 -23.53 15.00
CA THR A 11 -0.73 -22.24 15.51
C THR A 11 -1.69 -21.51 16.45
N LYS A 12 -2.90 -22.04 16.66
CA LYS A 12 -4.00 -21.41 17.42
C LYS A 12 -4.30 -22.11 18.75
N LEU A 13 -3.60 -23.22 19.02
CA LEU A 13 -3.69 -23.99 20.27
C LEU A 13 -5.13 -24.34 20.67
N ASN A 14 -5.96 -24.73 19.69
CA ASN A 14 -7.37 -25.03 19.90
C ASN A 14 -7.60 -26.33 20.67
N ILE A 15 -6.70 -27.32 20.51
CA ILE A 15 -6.75 -28.60 21.24
C ILE A 15 -6.52 -28.34 22.74
N GLU A 16 -5.54 -27.52 23.08
CA GLU A 16 -5.19 -27.08 24.42
C GLU A 16 -6.36 -26.35 25.07
N LEU A 17 -7.05 -25.49 24.29
CA LEU A 17 -8.27 -24.84 24.74
C LEU A 17 -9.41 -25.84 25.05
N VAL A 18 -9.60 -26.87 24.21
CA VAL A 18 -10.58 -27.92 24.52
C VAL A 18 -10.22 -28.65 25.82
N ASP A 19 -8.96 -29.03 25.99
CA ASP A 19 -8.50 -29.74 27.19
C ASP A 19 -8.67 -28.90 28.46
N ALA A 20 -8.25 -27.63 28.43
CA ALA A 20 -8.39 -26.72 29.56
C ALA A 20 -9.86 -26.40 29.88
N TRP A 21 -10.71 -26.24 28.86
CA TRP A 21 -12.13 -26.01 29.06
C TRP A 21 -12.82 -27.23 29.69
N LEU A 22 -12.52 -28.45 29.20
CA LEU A 22 -13.03 -29.70 29.76
C LEU A 22 -12.58 -29.93 31.22
N ALA A 23 -11.39 -29.46 31.57
CA ALA A 23 -10.86 -29.52 32.94
C ALA A 23 -11.38 -28.40 33.86
N SER A 24 -12.11 -27.42 33.33
CA SER A 24 -12.60 -26.26 34.09
C SER A 24 -14.01 -26.49 34.67
N PRO A 25 -14.46 -25.68 35.64
CA PRO A 25 -15.84 -25.74 36.13
C PRO A 25 -16.91 -25.51 35.04
N LEU A 26 -16.56 -24.90 33.91
CA LEU A 26 -17.49 -24.67 32.80
C LEU A 26 -17.99 -25.99 32.19
N ALA A 27 -17.15 -27.02 32.16
CA ALA A 27 -17.53 -28.33 31.63
C ALA A 27 -18.59 -29.04 32.50
N ASN A 28 -18.79 -28.63 33.75
CA ASN A 28 -19.78 -29.21 34.65
C ASN A 28 -21.10 -28.41 34.70
N ASN A 29 -21.23 -27.35 33.89
CA ASN A 29 -22.44 -26.52 33.83
C ASN A 29 -23.05 -26.57 32.43
N ASP A 30 -24.26 -27.13 32.31
CA ASP A 30 -24.95 -27.31 31.02
C ASP A 30 -25.31 -26.00 30.30
N ARG A 31 -25.21 -24.86 30.99
CA ARG A 31 -25.38 -23.52 30.38
C ARG A 31 -24.11 -22.96 29.76
N CYS A 32 -22.97 -23.62 29.94
CA CYS A 32 -21.69 -23.19 29.40
C CYS A 32 -21.39 -23.89 28.08
N TYR A 33 -21.01 -23.10 27.08
CA TYR A 33 -20.65 -23.55 25.73
C TYR A 33 -19.27 -23.02 25.34
N LEU A 34 -18.52 -23.83 24.59
CA LEU A 34 -17.29 -23.44 23.89
C LEU A 34 -17.57 -23.42 22.38
N VAL A 35 -17.32 -22.30 21.72
CA VAL A 35 -17.60 -22.15 20.29
C VAL A 35 -16.38 -21.65 19.54
N PHE A 36 -15.90 -22.44 18.59
CA PHE A 36 -14.91 -22.04 17.60
C PHE A 36 -15.63 -21.42 16.41
N VAL A 37 -15.53 -20.10 16.29
CA VAL A 37 -16.19 -19.29 15.25
C VAL A 37 -15.23 -19.10 14.09
N GLY A 38 -15.26 -20.05 13.15
CA GLY A 38 -14.38 -20.08 11.99
C GLY A 38 -14.30 -21.46 11.33
N GLY A 39 -13.64 -21.51 10.18
CA GLY A 39 -13.34 -22.77 9.48
C GLY A 39 -12.43 -23.69 10.31
N ALA A 40 -12.52 -25.00 10.05
CA ALA A 40 -11.63 -25.99 10.63
C ALA A 40 -10.44 -26.28 9.71
N ASP A 41 -9.28 -26.59 10.28
CA ASP A 41 -8.15 -27.18 9.54
C ASP A 41 -8.61 -28.43 8.78
N PRO A 42 -8.51 -28.50 7.44
CA PRO A 42 -8.92 -29.68 6.68
C PRO A 42 -7.98 -30.88 6.86
N ASN A 43 -6.85 -30.72 7.55
CA ASN A 43 -5.82 -31.75 7.73
C ASN A 43 -5.95 -32.51 9.06
N GLU A 44 -4.90 -33.24 9.42
CA GLU A 44 -4.83 -34.09 10.62
C GLU A 44 -5.22 -33.34 11.90
N TYR A 45 -4.76 -32.10 12.08
CA TYR A 45 -5.09 -31.31 13.27
C TYR A 45 -6.59 -31.08 13.45
N GLY A 46 -7.32 -30.77 12.38
CA GLY A 46 -8.77 -30.58 12.47
C GLY A 46 -9.50 -31.88 12.75
N ALA A 47 -9.06 -33.00 12.14
CA ALA A 47 -9.60 -34.32 12.43
C ALA A 47 -9.37 -34.73 13.90
N GLU A 48 -8.20 -34.43 14.45
CA GLU A 48 -7.88 -34.65 15.86
C GLU A 48 -8.75 -33.80 16.79
N LEU A 49 -8.92 -32.51 16.47
CA LEU A 49 -9.76 -31.59 17.22
C LEU A 49 -11.21 -32.06 17.25
N GLU A 50 -11.78 -32.42 16.10
CA GLU A 50 -13.14 -32.95 16.02
C GLU A 50 -13.30 -34.28 16.77
N LYS A 51 -12.33 -35.19 16.65
CA LYS A 51 -12.35 -36.47 17.37
C LYS A 51 -12.34 -36.24 18.87
N LYS A 52 -11.48 -35.32 19.35
CA LYS A 52 -11.40 -34.93 20.76
C LYS A 52 -12.74 -34.40 21.27
N ILE A 53 -13.35 -33.47 20.54
CA ILE A 53 -14.67 -32.91 20.87
C ILE A 53 -15.73 -34.03 20.96
N ARG A 54 -15.84 -34.86 19.92
CA ARG A 54 -16.82 -35.96 19.86
C ARG A 54 -16.64 -37.01 20.96
N SER A 55 -15.40 -37.25 21.38
CA SER A 55 -15.09 -38.20 22.46
C SER A 55 -15.28 -37.63 23.87
N SER A 56 -15.55 -36.34 24.01
CA SER A 56 -15.68 -35.67 25.30
C SER A 56 -17.09 -35.83 25.89
N SER A 57 -17.20 -35.71 27.21
CA SER A 57 -18.49 -35.67 27.93
C SER A 57 -19.35 -34.44 27.60
N ALA A 58 -18.79 -33.46 26.90
CA ALA A 58 -19.45 -32.19 26.58
C ALA A 58 -19.61 -31.98 25.06
N ALA A 59 -19.64 -33.05 24.27
CA ALA A 59 -19.68 -33.00 22.80
C ALA A 59 -20.77 -32.06 22.25
N ASP A 60 -21.97 -32.02 22.86
CA ASP A 60 -23.08 -31.16 22.41
C ASP A 60 -22.90 -29.67 22.73
N ARG A 61 -21.91 -29.34 23.59
CA ARG A 61 -21.63 -27.99 24.09
C ARG A 61 -20.33 -27.39 23.55
N ILE A 62 -19.55 -28.15 22.79
CA ILE A 62 -18.37 -27.66 22.07
C ILE A 62 -18.66 -27.68 20.58
N ARG A 63 -18.62 -26.52 19.92
CA ARG A 63 -19.05 -26.38 18.52
C ARG A 63 -17.98 -25.72 17.66
N ILE A 64 -17.84 -26.19 16.42
CA ILE A 64 -17.10 -25.50 15.36
C ILE A 64 -18.13 -25.05 14.33
N THR A 65 -18.22 -23.75 14.07
CA THR A 65 -19.27 -23.19 13.22
C THR A 65 -19.01 -23.38 11.73
N GLY A 66 -17.75 -23.59 11.34
CA GLY A 66 -17.32 -23.36 9.97
C GLY A 66 -17.25 -21.87 9.64
N PHE A 67 -17.05 -21.53 8.37
CA PHE A 67 -17.11 -20.14 7.92
C PHE A 67 -18.54 -19.61 8.07
N VAL A 68 -18.68 -18.49 8.79
CA VAL A 68 -19.96 -17.82 9.05
C VAL A 68 -20.02 -16.48 8.32
N THR A 69 -21.23 -15.93 8.19
CA THR A 69 -21.40 -14.58 7.63
C THR A 69 -20.77 -13.53 8.55
N GLN A 70 -20.48 -12.34 8.02
CA GLN A 70 -19.97 -11.23 8.85
C GLN A 70 -20.95 -10.83 9.95
N ASN A 71 -22.25 -10.93 9.69
CA ASN A 71 -23.30 -10.63 10.68
C ASN A 71 -23.31 -11.65 11.80
N ASP A 72 -23.21 -12.95 11.48
CA ASP A 72 -23.13 -14.00 12.49
C ASP A 72 -21.84 -13.89 13.31
N PHE A 73 -20.71 -13.60 12.66
CA PHE A 73 -19.43 -13.37 13.34
C PHE A 73 -19.54 -12.25 14.39
N ARG A 74 -20.14 -11.10 14.00
CA ARG A 74 -20.44 -10.00 14.93
C ARG A 74 -21.44 -10.40 16.00
N GLY A 75 -22.44 -11.21 15.67
CA GLY A 75 -23.39 -11.77 16.62
C GLY A 75 -22.70 -12.60 17.70
N TYR A 76 -21.75 -13.46 17.34
CA TYR A 76 -20.95 -14.20 18.31
C TYR A 76 -20.07 -13.28 19.16
N LEU A 77 -19.44 -12.26 18.57
CA LEU A 77 -18.66 -11.27 19.33
C LEU A 77 -19.51 -10.50 20.34
N GLN A 78 -20.79 -10.25 20.04
CA GLN A 78 -21.73 -9.58 20.95
C GLN A 78 -22.29 -10.52 22.02
N ALA A 79 -22.46 -11.80 21.71
CA ALA A 79 -23.11 -12.78 22.59
C ALA A 79 -22.12 -13.56 23.48
N ALA A 80 -20.82 -13.54 23.18
CA ALA A 80 -19.81 -14.21 23.99
C ALA A 80 -19.62 -13.50 25.34
N ASP A 81 -19.29 -14.27 26.38
CA ASP A 81 -18.89 -13.72 27.68
C ASP A 81 -17.37 -13.58 27.78
N VAL A 82 -16.64 -14.49 27.11
CA VAL A 82 -15.18 -14.58 27.13
C VAL A 82 -14.68 -14.94 25.73
N ALA A 83 -13.61 -14.27 25.29
CA ALA A 83 -12.85 -14.65 24.11
C ALA A 83 -11.54 -15.34 24.50
N VAL A 84 -11.12 -16.36 23.76
CA VAL A 84 -9.81 -17.00 23.93
C VAL A 84 -9.06 -17.01 22.60
N GLN A 85 -7.88 -16.40 22.61
CA GLN A 85 -7.03 -16.24 21.42
C GLN A 85 -5.58 -16.60 21.75
N LEU A 86 -5.25 -17.87 21.55
CA LEU A 86 -3.92 -18.40 21.82
C LEU A 86 -3.11 -18.48 20.52
N ARG A 87 -1.80 -18.30 20.60
CA ARG A 87 -0.91 -18.41 19.45
C ARG A 87 0.37 -19.14 19.81
N THR A 88 0.94 -19.78 18.81
CA THR A 88 2.34 -20.21 18.82
C THR A 88 2.96 -19.88 17.47
N MET A 89 4.29 -19.87 17.39
CA MET A 89 5.06 -19.68 16.15
C MET A 89 4.75 -18.36 15.41
N SER A 90 4.55 -17.26 16.14
CA SER A 90 4.33 -15.94 15.52
C SER A 90 5.51 -15.50 14.64
N ARG A 91 5.19 -14.84 13.52
CA ARG A 91 6.15 -14.22 12.59
C ARG A 91 6.18 -12.69 12.72
N GLY A 92 5.72 -12.14 13.85
CA GLY A 92 5.59 -10.69 14.06
C GLY A 92 4.26 -10.10 13.57
N GLU A 93 3.27 -10.94 13.34
CA GLU A 93 1.94 -10.54 12.85
C GLU A 93 1.04 -10.01 13.98
N THR A 94 0.02 -9.24 13.61
CA THR A 94 -1.05 -8.78 14.53
C THR A 94 -2.32 -9.60 14.33
N SER A 95 -2.89 -10.10 15.43
CA SER A 95 -4.10 -10.93 15.37
C SER A 95 -5.37 -10.07 15.29
N ALA A 96 -5.97 -9.97 14.09
CA ALA A 96 -7.25 -9.28 13.88
C ALA A 96 -8.34 -9.77 14.86
N ALA A 97 -8.43 -11.08 15.09
CA ALA A 97 -9.44 -11.66 15.97
C ALA A 97 -9.29 -11.28 17.46
N VAL A 98 -8.10 -10.82 17.89
CA VAL A 98 -7.91 -10.26 19.24
C VAL A 98 -8.45 -8.83 19.26
N LEU A 99 -8.11 -8.02 18.26
CA LEU A 99 -8.62 -6.66 18.13
C LEU A 99 -10.15 -6.64 18.01
N ASP A 100 -10.75 -7.57 17.26
CA ASP A 100 -12.20 -7.72 17.17
C ASP A 100 -12.83 -8.00 18.55
N ALA A 101 -12.25 -8.93 19.33
CA ALA A 101 -12.74 -9.24 20.66
C ALA A 101 -12.65 -8.02 21.61
N LEU A 102 -11.51 -7.32 21.61
CA LEU A 102 -11.31 -6.12 22.42
C LEU A 102 -12.23 -4.97 21.99
N ASN A 103 -12.46 -4.79 20.69
CA ASN A 103 -13.36 -3.77 20.16
C ASN A 103 -14.82 -4.00 20.54
N HIS A 104 -15.23 -5.26 20.73
CA HIS A 104 -16.52 -5.62 21.30
C HIS A 104 -16.55 -5.58 22.83
N GLY A 105 -15.40 -5.37 23.48
CA GLY A 105 -15.26 -5.35 24.93
C GLY A 105 -15.38 -6.73 25.56
N LEU A 106 -14.96 -7.79 24.88
CA LEU A 106 -14.92 -9.13 25.47
C LEU A 106 -13.74 -9.24 26.44
N ALA A 107 -14.00 -9.82 27.61
CA ALA A 107 -12.92 -10.27 28.48
C ALA A 107 -12.13 -11.34 27.72
N THR A 108 -10.86 -11.07 27.44
CA THR A 108 -10.07 -11.86 26.50
C THR A 108 -8.89 -12.53 27.20
N ILE A 109 -8.72 -13.83 26.98
CA ILE A 109 -7.54 -14.60 27.38
C ILE A 109 -6.62 -14.72 26.16
N VAL A 110 -5.35 -14.38 26.34
CA VAL A 110 -4.27 -14.55 25.35
C VAL A 110 -3.06 -15.19 26.02
N ASN A 111 -2.13 -15.73 25.26
CA ASN A 111 -0.77 -15.98 25.74
C ASN A 111 0.20 -14.90 25.21
N ALA A 112 1.32 -14.70 25.89
CA ALA A 112 2.31 -13.67 25.56
C ALA A 112 3.14 -14.00 24.31
N ASN A 113 2.48 -14.34 23.20
CA ASN A 113 3.08 -14.71 21.93
C ASN A 113 3.00 -13.57 20.90
N GLY A 114 4.14 -13.19 20.33
CA GLY A 114 4.22 -12.12 19.33
C GLY A 114 3.62 -10.80 19.83
N SER A 115 2.84 -10.12 18.99
CA SER A 115 2.20 -8.83 19.32
C SER A 115 1.25 -8.87 20.53
N MET A 116 0.81 -10.06 20.98
CA MET A 116 -0.04 -10.17 22.17
C MET A 116 0.75 -9.98 23.48
N ALA A 117 2.08 -10.12 23.45
CA ALA A 117 2.93 -9.83 24.60
C ALA A 117 2.87 -8.35 25.00
N ASP A 118 2.69 -7.46 24.01
CA ASP A 118 2.67 -6.00 24.17
C ASP A 118 1.31 -5.46 24.66
N LEU A 119 0.28 -6.29 24.75
CA LEU A 119 -1.03 -5.87 25.26
C LEU A 119 -0.93 -5.53 26.76
N PRO A 120 -1.58 -4.47 27.27
CA PRO A 120 -1.54 -4.17 28.71
C PRO A 120 -2.15 -5.27 29.57
N ASP A 121 -1.54 -5.56 30.73
CA ASP A 121 -1.99 -6.62 31.65
C ASP A 121 -3.34 -6.31 32.32
N ASP A 122 -3.78 -5.05 32.30
CA ASP A 122 -5.08 -4.61 32.81
C ASP A 122 -6.21 -4.69 31.76
N VAL A 123 -5.89 -5.05 30.52
CA VAL A 123 -6.83 -5.17 29.39
C VAL A 123 -7.20 -6.62 29.08
N VAL A 124 -6.28 -7.55 29.31
CA VAL A 124 -6.45 -8.99 29.01
C VAL A 124 -5.98 -9.86 30.16
N ILE A 125 -6.47 -11.09 30.24
CA ILE A 125 -5.76 -12.14 30.99
C ILE A 125 -4.65 -12.67 30.10
N LYS A 126 -3.41 -12.28 30.41
CA LYS A 126 -2.22 -12.67 29.64
C LYS A 126 -1.51 -13.84 30.31
N LEU A 127 -1.55 -15.00 29.66
CA LEU A 127 -0.78 -16.18 30.05
C LEU A 127 0.68 -16.03 29.62
N PRO A 128 1.63 -16.73 30.27
CA PRO A 128 2.99 -16.91 29.74
C PRO A 128 2.98 -17.45 28.30
N ASP A 129 4.03 -17.21 27.53
CA ASP A 129 4.11 -17.72 26.15
C ASP A 129 4.07 -19.26 26.12
N ASP A 130 4.85 -19.87 27.02
CA ASP A 130 4.98 -21.31 27.28
C ASP A 130 4.06 -21.78 28.43
N PHE A 131 2.82 -21.30 28.44
CA PHE A 131 1.83 -21.68 29.47
C PHE A 131 1.53 -23.18 29.47
N ASP A 132 1.15 -23.70 30.64
CA ASP A 132 0.58 -25.05 30.77
C ASP A 132 -0.96 -25.02 30.75
N ASN A 133 -1.57 -26.17 30.48
CA ASN A 133 -3.03 -26.26 30.43
C ASN A 133 -3.71 -25.94 31.78
N ALA A 134 -2.99 -26.02 32.90
CA ALA A 134 -3.53 -25.65 34.22
C ALA A 134 -3.72 -24.13 34.31
N ALA A 135 -2.76 -23.34 33.83
CA ALA A 135 -2.87 -21.88 33.77
C ALA A 135 -4.05 -21.43 32.89
N LEU A 136 -4.26 -22.07 31.74
CA LEU A 136 -5.42 -21.77 30.88
C LEU A 136 -6.75 -22.16 31.55
N ARG A 137 -6.81 -23.32 32.20
CA ARG A 137 -7.99 -23.75 32.98
C ARG A 137 -8.30 -22.74 34.09
N ASP A 138 -7.29 -22.29 34.82
CA ASP A 138 -7.46 -21.38 35.96
C ASP A 138 -7.90 -19.99 35.50
N ALA A 139 -7.37 -19.50 34.37
CA ALA A 139 -7.84 -18.28 33.73
C ALA A 139 -9.32 -18.38 33.28
N LEU A 140 -9.72 -19.51 32.67
CA LEU A 140 -11.12 -19.77 32.31
C LEU A 140 -12.02 -19.80 33.55
N ALA A 141 -11.58 -20.48 34.62
CA ALA A 141 -12.34 -20.58 35.86
C ALA A 141 -12.50 -19.21 36.55
N LEU A 142 -11.42 -18.42 36.59
CA LEU A 142 -11.44 -17.05 37.12
C LEU A 142 -12.44 -16.19 36.35
N LEU A 143 -12.34 -16.14 35.02
CA LEU A 143 -13.28 -15.37 34.21
C LEU A 143 -14.68 -15.94 34.22
N TYR A 144 -14.90 -17.20 34.57
CA TYR A 144 -16.25 -17.75 34.77
C TYR A 144 -16.88 -17.27 36.08
N GLN A 145 -16.11 -17.23 37.16
CA GLN A 145 -16.58 -16.89 38.51
C GLN A 145 -16.70 -15.38 38.75
N ASP A 146 -15.82 -14.58 38.16
CA ASP A 146 -15.70 -13.15 38.47
C ASP A 146 -16.29 -12.27 37.36
N GLU A 147 -17.56 -11.93 37.50
CA GLU A 147 -18.26 -11.01 36.60
C GLU A 147 -17.71 -9.57 36.67
N ALA A 148 -17.26 -9.13 37.86
CA ALA A 148 -16.71 -7.80 38.03
C ALA A 148 -15.38 -7.64 37.30
N LEU A 149 -14.55 -8.69 37.32
CA LEU A 149 -13.32 -8.74 36.53
C LEU A 149 -13.61 -8.73 35.03
N ARG A 150 -14.60 -9.51 34.56
CA ARG A 150 -15.01 -9.45 33.14
C ARG A 150 -15.41 -8.03 32.73
N ALA A 151 -16.22 -7.36 33.55
CA ALA A 151 -16.64 -5.98 33.30
C ALA A 151 -15.46 -4.99 33.31
N LYS A 152 -14.50 -5.18 34.24
CA LYS A 152 -13.28 -4.36 34.30
C LYS A 152 -12.43 -4.50 33.03
N LEU A 153 -12.16 -5.73 32.60
CA LEU A 153 -11.40 -6.01 31.37
C LEU A 153 -12.13 -5.45 30.13
N SER A 154 -13.46 -5.61 30.09
CA SER A 154 -14.30 -5.05 29.03
C SER A 154 -14.14 -3.53 28.90
N ALA A 155 -14.20 -2.81 30.02
CA ALA A 155 -14.04 -1.36 30.04
C ALA A 155 -12.64 -0.94 29.60
N ALA A 156 -11.59 -1.60 30.12
CA ALA A 156 -10.20 -1.32 29.76
C ALA A 156 -9.93 -1.59 28.26
N ALA A 157 -10.44 -2.70 27.72
CA ALA A 157 -10.36 -3.02 26.31
C ALA A 157 -10.99 -1.94 25.41
N ARG A 158 -12.20 -1.48 25.78
CA ARG A 158 -12.88 -0.41 25.05
C ARG A 158 -12.08 0.88 25.06
N THR A 159 -11.56 1.29 26.21
CA THR A 159 -10.70 2.48 26.33
C THR A 159 -9.46 2.36 25.44
N LEU A 160 -8.74 1.22 25.50
CA LEU A 160 -7.57 0.97 24.66
C LEU A 160 -7.91 1.09 23.17
N MET A 161 -9.02 0.48 22.73
CA MET A 161 -9.44 0.53 21.33
C MET A 161 -9.83 1.94 20.88
N THR A 162 -10.54 2.70 21.72
CA THR A 162 -10.99 4.06 21.38
C THR A 162 -9.86 5.09 21.42
N GLU A 163 -8.89 4.95 22.33
CA GLU A 163 -7.85 5.97 22.53
C GLU A 163 -6.59 5.72 21.68
N TYR A 164 -6.23 4.45 21.45
CA TYR A 164 -4.96 4.08 20.84
C TYR A 164 -5.11 3.41 19.47
N HIS A 165 -6.09 2.51 19.30
CA HIS A 165 -6.27 1.73 18.07
C HIS A 165 -7.39 2.25 17.16
N GLN A 166 -7.84 3.49 17.36
CA GLN A 166 -8.84 4.10 16.49
C GLN A 166 -8.27 4.28 15.06
N PRO A 167 -8.96 3.82 14.00
CA PRO A 167 -8.44 3.87 12.63
C PRO A 167 -8.02 5.27 12.16
N ARG A 168 -8.77 6.31 12.55
CA ARG A 168 -8.46 7.70 12.20
C ARG A 168 -7.15 8.16 12.82
N ARG A 169 -6.92 7.85 14.09
CA ARG A 169 -5.68 8.14 14.80
C ARG A 169 -4.48 7.45 14.14
N CYS A 170 -4.62 6.17 13.76
CA CYS A 170 -3.58 5.45 13.04
C CYS A 170 -3.27 6.13 11.69
N ALA A 171 -4.29 6.49 10.92
CA ALA A 171 -4.13 7.17 9.64
C ALA A 171 -3.44 8.55 9.79
N ASP A 172 -3.86 9.35 10.77
CA ASP A 172 -3.26 10.66 11.04
C ASP A 172 -1.81 10.53 11.52
N ALA A 173 -1.46 9.47 12.27
CA ALA A 173 -0.09 9.18 12.66
C ALA A 173 0.79 8.81 11.46
N TYR A 174 0.31 7.94 10.57
CA TYR A 174 1.02 7.63 9.32
C TYR A 174 1.23 8.89 8.47
N ALA A 175 0.17 9.67 8.24
CA ALA A 175 0.24 10.90 7.46
C ALA A 175 1.27 11.86 8.06
N ARG A 176 1.21 12.11 9.38
CA ARG A 176 2.18 12.98 10.05
C ARG A 176 3.61 12.49 9.88
N THR A 177 3.89 11.21 10.11
CA THR A 177 5.26 10.67 9.99
C THR A 177 5.77 10.74 8.56
N ILE A 178 4.92 10.48 7.56
CA ILE A 178 5.29 10.64 6.14
C ILE A 178 5.65 12.10 5.86
N GLU A 179 4.79 13.05 6.21
CA GLU A 179 5.04 14.47 5.97
C GLU A 179 6.26 14.98 6.75
N GLU A 180 6.42 14.61 8.02
CA GLU A 180 7.59 14.94 8.85
C GLU A 180 8.90 14.41 8.26
N PHE A 181 8.87 13.27 7.57
CA PHE A 181 10.05 12.74 6.87
C PHE A 181 10.44 13.64 5.68
N TYR A 182 9.46 14.24 4.98
CA TYR A 182 9.70 15.13 3.85
C TYR A 182 10.08 16.57 4.26
N LEU A 183 9.66 17.04 5.43
CA LEU A 183 9.95 18.40 5.92
C LEU A 183 11.45 18.76 6.00
N PRO A 184 12.36 17.93 6.58
CA PRO A 184 13.78 18.25 6.67
C PRO A 184 14.56 18.03 5.36
N VAL A 185 13.98 17.33 4.37
CA VAL A 185 14.58 17.12 3.04
C VAL A 185 14.35 18.31 2.11
N GLN A 186 13.64 19.35 2.56
CA GLN A 186 13.76 20.69 1.97
C GLN A 186 15.09 21.37 2.34
N GLY A 187 16.21 20.69 2.10
CA GLY A 187 17.30 21.38 1.44
C GLY A 187 16.73 21.87 0.12
N SER A 188 16.15 23.08 0.10
CA SER A 188 15.57 23.67 -1.11
C SER A 188 16.54 23.43 -2.27
N GLN A 189 16.05 23.21 -3.50
CA GLN A 189 16.91 23.10 -4.68
C GLN A 189 18.07 24.12 -4.64
N ARG A 190 17.77 25.33 -4.14
CA ARG A 190 18.72 26.40 -3.84
C ARG A 190 19.85 26.03 -2.86
N GLN A 191 19.56 25.36 -1.75
CA GLN A 191 20.57 24.91 -0.79
C GLN A 191 21.48 23.84 -1.39
N LEU A 192 20.92 22.87 -2.11
CA LEU A 192 21.73 21.86 -2.81
C LEU A 192 22.63 22.51 -3.88
N MET A 193 22.06 23.38 -4.71
CA MET A 193 22.82 24.14 -5.70
C MET A 193 23.91 24.99 -5.05
N SER A 194 23.64 25.60 -3.89
CA SER A 194 24.65 26.39 -3.15
C SER A 194 25.77 25.54 -2.56
N SER A 195 25.47 24.31 -2.14
CA SER A 195 26.46 23.36 -1.61
C SER A 195 27.31 22.77 -2.73
N LEU A 196 26.69 22.43 -3.86
CA LEU A 196 27.40 21.97 -5.06
C LEU A 196 28.33 23.06 -5.61
N GLY A 197 27.84 24.30 -5.69
CA GLY A 197 28.65 25.44 -6.11
C GLY A 197 29.87 25.68 -5.21
N ARG A 198 29.71 25.54 -3.89
CA ARG A 198 30.85 25.60 -2.94
C ARG A 198 31.82 24.45 -3.14
N TYR A 199 31.32 23.22 -3.28
CA TYR A 199 32.16 22.05 -3.53
C TYR A 199 33.04 22.21 -4.78
N MET A 200 32.46 22.71 -5.88
CA MET A 200 33.20 22.98 -7.11
C MET A 200 34.20 24.13 -6.96
N ALA A 201 33.82 25.20 -6.23
CA ALA A 201 34.73 26.32 -5.95
C ALA A 201 35.94 25.92 -5.10
N ASP A 202 35.78 24.92 -4.21
CA ASP A 202 36.85 24.36 -3.38
C ASP A 202 37.71 23.32 -4.13
N GLY A 203 37.58 23.21 -5.45
CA GLY A 203 38.36 22.30 -6.30
C GLY A 203 37.82 20.87 -6.36
N GLY A 204 36.62 20.64 -5.84
CA GLY A 204 35.89 19.39 -6.04
C GLY A 204 35.51 19.21 -7.51
N ASN A 205 35.56 17.96 -7.99
CA ASN A 205 35.29 17.64 -9.38
C ASN A 205 34.10 16.69 -9.48
N VAL A 206 33.16 16.99 -10.37
CA VAL A 206 32.02 16.11 -10.62
C VAL A 206 32.51 14.97 -11.53
N ILE A 207 32.42 13.73 -11.03
CA ILE A 207 32.91 12.55 -11.78
C ILE A 207 32.06 12.29 -13.03
N ASN A 208 30.76 12.60 -12.97
CA ASN A 208 29.83 12.47 -14.08
C ASN A 208 28.74 13.55 -13.97
N GLU A 209 28.90 14.63 -14.74
CA GLU A 209 27.99 15.78 -14.74
C GLU A 209 26.60 15.41 -15.27
N GLU A 210 26.53 14.54 -16.27
CA GLU A 210 25.29 14.08 -16.87
C GLU A 210 24.46 13.27 -15.87
N ALA A 211 25.06 12.29 -15.21
CA ALA A 211 24.38 11.48 -14.20
C ALA A 211 23.93 12.32 -12.99
N LEU A 212 24.72 13.33 -12.60
CA LEU A 212 24.33 14.28 -11.56
C LEU A 212 23.13 15.11 -12.00
N GLY A 213 23.16 15.66 -13.23
CA GLY A 213 22.05 16.42 -13.81
C GLY A 213 20.75 15.62 -13.85
N GLN A 214 20.82 14.36 -14.30
CA GLN A 214 19.66 13.47 -14.36
C GLN A 214 19.11 13.13 -12.98
N THR A 215 20.00 12.87 -12.01
CA THR A 215 19.60 12.61 -10.61
C THR A 215 18.92 13.83 -10.00
N LEU A 216 19.42 15.04 -10.28
CA LEU A 216 18.81 16.28 -9.83
C LEU A 216 17.43 16.50 -10.48
N ALA A 217 17.29 16.25 -11.77
CA ALA A 217 16.02 16.39 -12.48
C ALA A 217 14.94 15.45 -11.90
N TRP A 218 15.28 14.19 -11.63
CA TRP A 218 14.33 13.25 -11.02
C TRP A 218 13.93 13.60 -9.59
N ASN A 219 14.88 14.05 -8.76
CA ASN A 219 14.62 14.24 -7.34
C ASN A 219 14.16 15.67 -7.00
N LEU A 220 14.41 16.66 -7.87
CA LEU A 220 14.12 18.07 -7.66
C LEU A 220 13.40 18.70 -8.85
N SER A 221 12.52 17.95 -9.50
CA SER A 221 11.71 18.41 -10.63
C SER A 221 11.01 19.75 -10.31
N ALA A 222 11.45 20.83 -10.97
CA ALA A 222 10.78 22.12 -10.88
C ALA A 222 9.34 22.02 -11.40
N PRO A 223 8.35 22.73 -10.84
CA PRO A 223 7.00 22.73 -11.39
C PRO A 223 7.05 23.16 -12.86
N GLN A 224 6.60 22.29 -13.78
CA GLN A 224 6.47 22.66 -15.19
C GLN A 224 5.06 23.20 -15.43
N PRO A 225 4.89 24.29 -16.20
CA PRO A 225 3.59 24.90 -16.45
C PRO A 225 2.69 24.05 -17.38
N ALA A 226 3.24 23.04 -18.06
CA ALA A 226 2.55 22.17 -19.02
C ALA A 226 3.20 20.78 -19.07
N LYS A 227 2.43 19.76 -19.44
CA LYS A 227 2.93 18.42 -19.78
C LYS A 227 3.57 18.41 -21.16
N GLN A 228 4.46 17.47 -21.43
CA GLN A 228 5.19 17.39 -22.70
C GLN A 228 4.62 16.30 -23.60
N VAL A 229 4.63 16.60 -24.90
CA VAL A 229 4.35 15.65 -25.98
C VAL A 229 5.62 15.51 -26.80
N PHE A 230 6.32 14.40 -26.60
CA PHE A 230 7.52 14.05 -27.33
C PHE A 230 7.14 13.45 -28.67
N ILE A 231 7.57 14.09 -29.76
CA ILE A 231 7.26 13.63 -31.11
C ILE A 231 8.54 13.12 -31.77
N ASP A 232 8.64 11.81 -32.01
CA ASP A 232 9.79 11.20 -32.68
C ASP A 232 9.80 11.58 -34.17
N VAL A 233 10.65 12.55 -34.51
CA VAL A 233 10.70 13.11 -35.86
C VAL A 233 11.37 12.20 -36.88
N VAL A 234 12.17 11.23 -36.42
CA VAL A 234 12.80 10.24 -37.31
C VAL A 234 11.76 9.20 -37.71
N ALA A 235 11.01 8.68 -36.75
CA ALA A 235 9.92 7.75 -37.02
C ALA A 235 8.82 8.36 -37.93
N LEU A 236 8.54 9.66 -37.78
CA LEU A 236 7.63 10.38 -38.67
C LEU A 236 8.20 10.61 -40.07
N GLY A 237 9.50 10.90 -40.17
CA GLY A 237 10.17 11.24 -41.44
C GLY A 237 10.31 10.07 -42.43
N GLU A 238 10.40 8.82 -41.95
CA GLU A 238 10.61 7.64 -42.82
C GLU A 238 9.36 7.23 -43.63
N ARG A 239 8.17 7.77 -43.33
CA ARG A 239 6.91 7.35 -43.99
C ARG A 239 6.13 8.43 -44.79
N GLY A 240 6.56 9.69 -44.84
CA GLY A 240 5.89 10.70 -45.71
C GLY A 240 6.29 12.15 -45.43
N ALA A 241 7.23 12.69 -46.20
CA ALA A 241 8.00 13.88 -45.83
C ALA A 241 7.30 15.26 -45.92
N GLU A 242 6.06 15.39 -46.39
CA GLU A 242 5.40 16.71 -46.53
C GLU A 242 4.17 16.89 -45.63
N VAL A 243 3.25 15.93 -45.57
CA VAL A 243 1.97 16.07 -44.84
C VAL A 243 2.16 16.13 -43.32
N ASP A 244 3.15 15.42 -42.77
CA ASP A 244 3.39 15.39 -41.31
C ASP A 244 4.23 16.57 -40.80
N ARG A 245 4.96 17.28 -41.68
CA ARG A 245 5.79 18.43 -41.29
C ARG A 245 4.97 19.69 -41.05
N ASP A 246 3.98 19.94 -41.91
CA ASP A 246 3.07 21.08 -41.73
C ASP A 246 2.19 20.87 -40.49
N ALA A 247 1.67 19.65 -40.27
CA ALA A 247 0.92 19.31 -39.07
C ALA A 247 1.75 19.45 -37.78
N LEU A 248 3.01 18.99 -37.79
CA LEU A 248 3.94 19.20 -36.68
C LEU A 248 4.21 20.69 -36.44
N ARG A 249 4.43 21.46 -37.51
CA ARG A 249 4.62 22.91 -37.43
C ARG A 249 3.41 23.63 -36.85
N ASP A 250 2.20 23.25 -37.26
CA ASP A 250 0.95 23.81 -36.73
C ASP A 250 0.80 23.49 -35.24
N CYS A 251 1.10 22.26 -34.82
CA CYS A 251 1.09 21.87 -33.41
C CYS A 251 2.14 22.65 -32.58
N LEU A 252 3.30 22.96 -33.15
CA LEU A 252 4.33 23.76 -32.50
C LEU A 252 3.92 25.23 -32.35
N LEU A 253 3.22 25.80 -33.35
CA LEU A 253 2.77 27.19 -33.35
C LEU A 253 1.49 27.41 -32.55
N ALA A 254 0.64 26.38 -32.45
CA ALA A 254 -0.63 26.40 -31.73
C ALA A 254 -0.80 25.10 -30.89
N PRO A 255 -0.01 24.94 -29.81
CA PRO A 255 -0.10 23.75 -28.97
C PRO A 255 -1.41 23.72 -28.16
N PRO A 256 -2.00 22.53 -27.91
CA PRO A 256 -3.16 22.41 -27.03
C PRO A 256 -2.88 22.96 -25.62
N VAL A 257 -3.91 23.52 -24.98
CA VAL A 257 -3.79 24.09 -23.63
C VAL A 257 -3.27 23.04 -22.64
N GLY A 258 -2.25 23.42 -21.87
CA GLY A 258 -1.63 22.53 -20.87
C GLY A 258 -0.60 21.54 -21.44
N TRP A 259 -0.33 21.59 -22.75
CA TRP A 259 0.66 20.76 -23.43
C TRP A 259 1.75 21.60 -24.09
N ARG A 260 2.98 21.08 -24.07
CA ARG A 260 4.12 21.59 -24.82
C ARG A 260 4.56 20.53 -25.83
N ILE A 261 4.59 20.91 -27.10
CA ILE A 261 4.99 20.01 -28.18
C ILE A 261 6.51 20.05 -28.32
N GLU A 262 7.14 18.89 -28.24
CA GLU A 262 8.60 18.74 -28.20
C GLU A 262 9.06 17.67 -29.19
N PRO A 263 9.55 18.08 -30.36
CA PRO A 263 10.22 17.16 -31.28
C PRO A 263 11.42 16.48 -30.60
N VAL A 264 11.55 15.17 -30.77
CA VAL A 264 12.64 14.37 -30.20
C VAL A 264 13.28 13.48 -31.26
N ILE A 265 14.55 13.17 -31.05
CA ILE A 265 15.33 12.26 -31.87
C ILE A 265 16.05 11.27 -30.96
N ALA A 266 16.09 10.00 -31.34
CA ALA A 266 16.88 9.01 -30.62
C ALA A 266 18.38 9.26 -30.88
N SER A 267 19.16 9.45 -29.81
CA SER A 267 20.62 9.50 -29.87
C SER A 267 21.20 8.10 -30.08
N GLY A 268 22.43 8.03 -30.60
CA GLY A 268 23.15 6.76 -30.81
C GLY A 268 23.42 5.96 -29.53
N GLU A 269 23.16 6.54 -28.35
CA GLU A 269 23.33 5.92 -27.03
C GLU A 269 22.03 5.30 -26.50
N GLY A 270 20.95 5.30 -27.28
CA GLY A 270 19.70 4.65 -26.91
C GLY A 270 18.82 5.46 -25.94
N MET A 271 18.94 6.79 -25.98
CA MET A 271 18.10 7.76 -25.25
C MET A 271 17.47 8.75 -26.24
N TYR A 272 16.38 9.42 -25.87
CA TYR A 272 15.85 10.53 -26.66
C TYR A 272 16.51 11.85 -26.25
N SER A 273 16.80 12.67 -27.25
CA SER A 273 17.18 14.07 -27.09
C SER A 273 16.14 14.97 -27.75
N TYR A 274 15.94 16.17 -27.21
CA TYR A 274 15.16 17.22 -27.87
C TYR A 274 15.77 17.53 -29.24
N ALA A 275 14.99 17.45 -30.31
CA ALA A 275 15.40 17.75 -31.68
C ALA A 275 15.28 19.25 -31.97
N ARG A 276 15.97 20.09 -31.17
CA ARG A 276 15.84 21.55 -31.23
C ARG A 276 16.40 22.13 -32.52
N GLN A 277 17.50 21.56 -33.03
CA GLN A 277 18.09 22.00 -34.30
C GLN A 277 17.16 21.71 -35.48
N PHE A 278 16.51 20.54 -35.48
CA PHE A 278 15.46 20.19 -36.44
C PHE A 278 14.27 21.15 -36.32
N THR A 279 13.82 21.42 -35.09
CA THR A 279 12.68 22.31 -34.83
C THR A 279 12.96 23.74 -35.32
N LEU A 280 14.17 24.26 -35.07
CA LEU A 280 14.59 25.58 -35.55
C LEU A 280 14.57 25.63 -37.08
N GLU A 281 15.06 24.59 -37.76
CA GLU A 281 14.99 24.50 -39.22
C GLU A 281 13.55 24.50 -39.73
N LEU A 282 12.67 23.69 -39.12
CA LEU A 282 11.25 23.59 -39.48
C LEU A 282 10.53 24.95 -39.34
N LEU A 283 10.93 25.76 -38.36
CA LEU A 283 10.37 27.09 -38.11
C LEU A 283 11.08 28.21 -38.90
N GLY A 284 12.12 27.91 -39.68
CA GLY A 284 12.89 28.91 -40.44
C GLY A 284 13.86 29.75 -39.60
N CYS A 285 14.25 29.25 -38.42
CA CYS A 285 15.18 29.88 -37.49
C CYS A 285 16.63 29.39 -37.70
N PRO A 286 17.66 30.15 -37.27
CA PRO A 286 19.05 29.70 -37.31
C PRO A 286 19.29 28.44 -36.45
N LYS A 287 19.77 27.35 -37.06
CA LYS A 287 19.93 26.03 -36.39
C LYS A 287 20.87 26.02 -35.19
N ASN A 288 21.82 26.96 -35.12
CA ASN A 288 22.84 27.03 -34.07
C ASN A 288 22.38 27.80 -32.82
N MET A 289 21.12 28.24 -32.77
CA MET A 289 20.59 28.99 -31.62
C MET A 289 20.39 28.11 -30.39
N LEU A 290 20.09 26.81 -30.58
CA LEU A 290 19.89 25.83 -29.53
C LEU A 290 20.61 24.52 -29.89
N CYS A 291 21.04 23.79 -28.87
CA CYS A 291 21.57 22.43 -29.01
C CYS A 291 20.54 21.39 -28.58
N ASP A 292 20.66 20.21 -29.16
CA ASP A 292 19.91 19.03 -28.76
C ASP A 292 20.46 18.53 -27.42
N GLU A 293 19.57 18.27 -26.47
CA GLU A 293 19.87 17.86 -25.09
C GLU A 293 19.03 16.65 -24.73
N PRO A 294 19.47 15.79 -23.80
CA PRO A 294 18.66 14.69 -23.30
C PRO A 294 17.26 15.16 -22.86
N VAL A 295 16.25 14.34 -23.14
CA VAL A 295 14.87 14.62 -22.75
C VAL A 295 14.74 14.54 -21.22
N ASP A 296 14.14 15.58 -20.64
CA ASP A 296 13.72 15.62 -19.22
C ASP A 296 12.24 15.25 -19.13
N ALA A 297 11.96 13.94 -19.12
CA ALA A 297 10.60 13.42 -19.12
C ALA A 297 10.04 13.15 -17.72
N ARG A 298 8.72 13.23 -17.60
CA ARG A 298 7.99 13.07 -16.35
C ARG A 298 6.77 12.17 -16.48
N VAL A 299 6.29 11.71 -15.34
CA VAL A 299 5.05 10.95 -15.25
C VAL A 299 3.89 11.75 -15.84
N GLY A 300 3.24 11.18 -16.85
CA GLY A 300 2.10 11.78 -17.53
C GLY A 300 2.42 12.57 -18.80
N ASP A 301 3.71 12.67 -19.19
CA ASP A 301 4.08 13.07 -20.54
C ASP A 301 3.71 11.97 -21.55
N ILE A 302 3.67 12.35 -22.84
CA ILE A 302 3.28 11.46 -23.94
C ILE A 302 4.42 11.36 -24.94
N LEU A 303 4.72 10.15 -25.41
CA LEU A 303 5.58 9.88 -26.55
C LEU A 303 4.71 9.50 -27.75
N ILE A 304 4.95 10.14 -28.89
CA ILE A 304 4.30 9.89 -30.16
C ILE A 304 5.32 9.47 -31.21
N PHE A 305 4.98 8.43 -31.95
CA PHE A 305 5.71 7.93 -33.10
C PHE A 305 4.70 7.42 -34.15
N ALA A 306 5.19 7.21 -35.38
CA ALA A 306 4.36 6.74 -36.47
C ALA A 306 3.93 5.26 -36.27
N ASP A 307 2.61 5.03 -36.23
CA ASP A 307 1.93 3.72 -36.31
C ASP A 307 2.69 2.53 -35.70
N GLY A 308 3.06 2.62 -34.42
CA GLY A 308 3.53 1.46 -33.65
C GLY A 308 5.04 1.22 -33.66
N MET A 309 5.86 1.97 -34.41
CA MET A 309 7.31 1.77 -34.44
C MET A 309 8.10 3.04 -34.10
N PRO A 310 8.82 3.08 -32.97
CA PRO A 310 9.74 4.17 -32.66
C PRO A 310 11.01 4.09 -33.51
N SER A 311 11.76 5.19 -33.61
CA SER A 311 13.09 5.18 -34.23
C SER A 311 14.12 4.41 -33.40
N SER A 312 13.86 4.22 -32.09
CA SER A 312 14.68 3.42 -31.19
C SER A 312 13.86 2.80 -30.07
N GLU A 313 13.83 1.46 -30.05
CA GLU A 313 13.13 0.69 -29.00
C GLU A 313 13.79 0.89 -27.62
N SER A 314 15.11 1.07 -27.58
CA SER A 314 15.85 1.35 -26.34
C SER A 314 15.45 2.72 -25.76
N ALA A 315 15.40 3.74 -26.60
CA ALA A 315 15.07 5.10 -26.18
C ALA A 315 13.61 5.21 -25.70
N LYS A 316 12.69 4.54 -26.41
CA LYS A 316 11.29 4.38 -25.98
C LYS A 316 11.22 3.75 -24.60
N ARG A 317 11.88 2.61 -24.40
CA ARG A 317 11.84 1.88 -23.12
C ARG A 317 12.35 2.72 -21.95
N HIS A 318 13.35 3.57 -22.19
CA HIS A 318 13.86 4.49 -21.18
C HIS A 318 12.80 5.50 -20.73
N LEU A 319 12.06 6.12 -21.67
CA LEU A 319 10.98 7.05 -21.33
C LEU A 319 9.80 6.35 -20.63
N LEU A 320 9.45 5.13 -21.03
CA LEU A 320 8.38 4.36 -20.36
C LEU A 320 8.69 4.09 -18.88
N TRP A 321 9.94 3.80 -18.54
CA TRP A 321 10.35 3.62 -17.14
C TRP A 321 10.20 4.89 -16.30
N GLN A 322 10.21 6.06 -16.93
CA GLN A 322 9.97 7.35 -16.28
C GLN A 322 8.47 7.71 -16.19
N GLY A 323 7.57 6.82 -16.63
CA GLY A 323 6.13 7.01 -16.57
C GLY A 323 5.54 7.82 -17.73
N VAL A 324 6.28 7.94 -18.84
CA VAL A 324 5.75 8.44 -20.12
C VAL A 324 4.80 7.41 -20.71
N THR A 325 3.72 7.88 -21.33
CA THR A 325 2.73 7.03 -22.01
C THR A 325 2.85 7.16 -23.53
N GLU A 326 2.37 6.17 -24.27
CA GLU A 326 2.44 6.17 -25.74
C GLU A 326 1.10 6.53 -26.35
N LEU A 327 1.15 7.27 -27.46
CA LEU A 327 -0.01 7.57 -28.27
C LEU A 327 0.38 7.58 -29.76
N ALA A 328 -0.49 7.07 -30.63
CA ALA A 328 -0.24 7.14 -32.06
C ALA A 328 -0.44 8.56 -32.60
N TRP A 329 0.30 8.93 -33.66
CA TRP A 329 0.20 10.25 -34.28
C TRP A 329 -1.21 10.56 -34.80
N SER A 330 -1.87 9.58 -35.40
CA SER A 330 -3.26 9.69 -35.87
C SER A 330 -4.25 9.95 -34.72
N ASP A 331 -4.08 9.25 -33.60
CA ASP A 331 -4.91 9.44 -32.40
C ASP A 331 -4.65 10.80 -31.75
N TRP A 332 -3.40 11.26 -31.76
CA TRP A 332 -3.05 12.60 -31.29
C TRP A 332 -3.68 13.70 -32.12
N LEU A 333 -3.61 13.63 -33.46
CA LEU A 333 -4.21 14.64 -34.33
C LEU A 333 -5.74 14.70 -34.14
N ALA A 334 -6.39 13.54 -33.96
CA ALA A 334 -7.80 13.47 -33.63
C ALA A 334 -8.11 14.11 -32.26
N ALA A 335 -7.30 13.82 -31.24
CA ALA A 335 -7.48 14.37 -29.90
C ALA A 335 -7.15 15.87 -29.80
N ALA A 336 -6.09 16.32 -30.47
CA ALA A 336 -5.65 17.72 -30.48
C ALA A 336 -6.64 18.63 -31.20
N GLY A 337 -7.29 18.14 -32.27
CA GLY A 337 -8.40 18.84 -32.92
C GLY A 337 -9.60 19.07 -32.00
N VAL A 338 -9.92 18.09 -31.15
CA VAL A 338 -11.01 18.19 -30.15
C VAL A 338 -10.61 19.08 -28.96
N LEU A 339 -9.35 19.04 -28.53
CA LEU A 339 -8.82 19.88 -27.44
C LEU A 339 -8.75 21.37 -27.80
N ASN A 340 -8.56 21.69 -29.09
CA ASN A 340 -8.55 23.07 -29.59
C ASN A 340 -9.98 23.65 -29.78
N GLU A 341 -11.03 22.82 -29.78
CA GLU A 341 -12.42 23.25 -29.94
C GLU A 341 -13.17 23.48 -28.60
N ALA A 342 -12.56 23.18 -27.45
CA ALA A 342 -13.19 23.42 -26.15
C ALA A 342 -13.32 24.93 -25.86
N PRO A 343 -14.54 25.52 -25.78
CA PRO A 343 -14.71 26.93 -25.52
C PRO A 343 -14.40 27.26 -24.06
N HIS A 344 -13.95 28.50 -23.84
CA HIS A 344 -13.87 29.18 -22.54
C HIS A 344 -15.02 28.83 -21.60
N GLU A 345 -14.76 28.01 -20.57
CA GLU A 345 -15.53 28.11 -19.34
C GLU A 345 -15.04 29.34 -18.56
N SER A 346 -15.67 30.47 -18.87
CA SER A 346 -15.72 31.59 -17.94
C SER A 346 -16.58 31.15 -16.75
N SER A 347 -15.92 30.80 -15.64
CA SER A 347 -16.62 30.68 -14.35
C SER A 347 -16.59 32.03 -13.61
N PRO A 348 -17.70 32.40 -12.93
CA PRO A 348 -17.82 33.64 -12.16
C PRO A 348 -16.96 33.69 -10.90
#